data_AF-A0A1G1GAK6-F1
#
_entry.id   AF-A0A1G1GAK6-F1
#
_cell.length_a   1.000
_cell.length_b   1.000
_cell.length_c   1.000
_cell.angle_alpha   90.00
_cell.angle_beta   90.00
_cell.angle_gamma   90.00
#
_symmetry.space_group_name_H-M   'P 1'
#
loop_
_entity.id
_entity.type
_entity.pdbx_description
1 polymer ?
#
loop_
_entity_poly.entity_id
_entity_poly.type
_entity_poly.pdbx_seq_one_letter_code
_entity_poly.pdbx_strand_id
1 'polypeptide(L)'
;MTQVATKITEEKLLHLIEDWYRLEDQTIGMAEELKKKSDNPFIRVIMDIIKHDSQKHKIMQQFVIDALTREAVHLAPQDLIPIADVLEKHIQAEAKSMGMANACSTVSRNYFVDFIVSALTDDEIKHHNMLKTLDHIKSAVYPYGQIRA
;
A
#
# COMPACT_ATOMS: atom_id res chain seq x y z
N MET A 1 -30.81 -8.23 -18.01
CA MET A 1 -29.65 -9.17 -18.00
C MET A 1 -28.41 -8.55 -17.36
N THR A 2 -28.22 -7.24 -17.41
CA THR A 2 -27.02 -6.52 -16.92
C THR A 2 -26.85 -6.55 -15.40
N GLN A 3 -27.91 -6.28 -14.64
CA GLN A 3 -27.84 -6.14 -13.17
C GLN A 3 -27.53 -7.46 -12.44
N VAL A 4 -28.00 -8.59 -12.98
CA VAL A 4 -27.73 -9.93 -12.45
C VAL A 4 -26.28 -10.34 -12.72
N ALA A 5 -25.75 -10.03 -13.91
CA ALA A 5 -24.35 -10.32 -14.25
C ALA A 5 -23.37 -9.49 -13.39
N THR A 6 -23.70 -8.22 -13.11
CA THR A 6 -22.92 -7.37 -12.19
C THR A 6 -22.89 -7.97 -10.78
N LYS A 7 -24.05 -8.38 -10.25
CA LYS A 7 -24.14 -8.97 -8.91
C LYS A 7 -23.35 -10.28 -8.78
N ILE A 8 -23.43 -11.16 -9.78
CA ILE A 8 -22.63 -12.41 -9.82
C ILE A 8 -21.12 -12.13 -9.82
N THR A 9 -20.70 -11.02 -10.43
CA THR A 9 -19.29 -10.62 -10.49
C THR A 9 -18.82 -10.07 -9.13
N GLU A 10 -19.66 -9.29 -8.44
CA GLU A 10 -19.38 -8.75 -7.11
C GLU A 10 -19.32 -9.85 -6.04
N GLU A 11 -20.25 -10.82 -6.06
CA GLU A 11 -20.23 -11.97 -5.15
C GLU A 11 -18.96 -12.81 -5.34
N LYS A 12 -18.55 -13.03 -6.59
CA LYS A 12 -17.29 -13.73 -6.89
C LYS A 12 -16.07 -12.96 -6.40
N LEU A 13 -16.04 -11.64 -6.60
CA LEU A 13 -14.95 -10.78 -6.12
C LEU A 13 -14.86 -10.82 -4.58
N LEU A 14 -16.00 -10.74 -3.90
CA LEU A 14 -16.06 -10.81 -2.44
C LEU A 14 -15.48 -12.13 -1.93
N HIS A 15 -15.88 -13.26 -2.50
CA HIS A 15 -15.33 -14.55 -2.10
C HIS A 15 -13.80 -14.63 -2.30
N LEU A 16 -13.29 -14.14 -3.44
CA LEU A 16 -11.86 -14.13 -3.71
C LEU A 16 -11.07 -13.27 -2.70
N ILE A 17 -11.58 -12.09 -2.35
CA ILE A 17 -10.88 -11.20 -1.42
C ILE A 17 -10.93 -11.73 0.02
N GLU A 18 -12.02 -12.40 0.41
CA GLU A 18 -12.12 -13.07 1.71
C GLU A 18 -11.18 -14.27 1.82
N ASP A 19 -11.06 -15.07 0.75
CA ASP A 19 -10.08 -16.16 0.69
C ASP A 19 -8.65 -15.63 0.80
N TRP A 20 -8.33 -14.55 0.09
CA TRP A 20 -7.02 -13.90 0.18
C TRP A 20 -6.77 -13.34 1.57
N TYR A 21 -7.76 -12.69 2.20
CA TYR A 21 -7.66 -12.20 3.58
C TYR A 21 -7.32 -13.30 4.58
N ARG A 22 -7.91 -14.49 4.44
CA ARG A 22 -7.59 -15.66 5.27
C ARG A 22 -6.21 -16.22 4.98
N LEU A 23 -5.77 -16.18 3.72
CA LEU A 23 -4.43 -16.62 3.33
C LEU A 23 -3.34 -15.77 3.99
N GLU A 24 -3.56 -14.47 4.19
CA GLU A 24 -2.59 -13.60 4.86
C GLU A 24 -2.31 -14.04 6.31
N ASP A 25 -3.27 -14.62 7.04
CA ASP A 25 -3.01 -15.19 8.38
C ASP A 25 -2.04 -16.37 8.32
N GLN A 26 -2.15 -17.20 7.29
CA GLN A 26 -1.24 -18.31 7.06
C GLN A 26 0.16 -17.79 6.74
N THR A 27 0.27 -16.76 5.90
CA THR A 27 1.55 -16.11 5.57
C THR A 27 2.23 -15.50 6.79
N ILE A 28 1.46 -14.83 7.66
CA ILE A 28 1.96 -14.32 8.96
C ILE A 28 2.49 -15.48 9.81
N GLY A 29 1.73 -16.57 9.95
CA GLY A 29 2.14 -17.75 10.70
C GLY A 29 3.43 -18.38 10.17
N MET A 30 3.53 -18.55 8.85
CA MET A 30 4.73 -19.08 8.19
C MET A 30 5.95 -18.19 8.40
N ALA A 31 5.80 -16.86 8.30
CA ALA A 31 6.88 -15.92 8.58
C ALA A 31 7.38 -16.02 10.04
N GLU A 32 6.46 -16.14 11.01
CA GLU A 32 6.82 -16.35 12.41
C GLU A 32 7.53 -17.68 12.65
N GLU A 33 7.08 -18.76 12.01
CA GLU A 33 7.75 -20.07 12.10
C GLU A 33 9.16 -20.04 11.52
N LEU A 34 9.34 -19.46 10.33
CA LEU A 34 10.66 -19.30 9.70
C LEU A 34 11.59 -18.46 10.58
N LYS A 35 11.06 -17.38 11.18
CA LYS A 35 11.80 -16.56 12.15
C LYS A 35 12.22 -17.36 13.40
N LYS A 36 11.36 -18.24 13.92
CA LYS A 36 11.69 -19.10 15.08
C LYS A 36 12.76 -20.16 14.76
N LYS A 37 12.84 -20.59 13.51
CA LYS A 37 13.81 -21.60 13.04
C LYS A 37 15.20 -21.05 12.73
N SER A 38 15.42 -19.73 12.84
CA SER A 38 16.71 -19.11 12.54
C SER A 38 17.07 -17.98 13.51
N ASP A 39 18.31 -18.02 13.99
CA ASP A 39 18.94 -16.94 14.75
C ASP A 39 19.68 -15.93 13.86
N ASN A 40 19.73 -16.17 12.54
CA ASN A 40 20.42 -15.26 11.63
C ASN A 40 19.66 -13.91 11.55
N PRO A 41 20.29 -12.78 11.88
CA PRO A 41 19.61 -11.49 11.98
C PRO A 41 19.00 -11.03 10.65
N PHE A 42 19.62 -11.36 9.51
CA PHE A 42 19.11 -11.00 8.19
C PHE A 42 17.81 -11.75 7.87
N ILE A 43 17.78 -13.07 8.11
CA ILE A 43 16.56 -13.88 7.92
C ILE A 43 15.44 -13.35 8.81
N ARG A 44 15.73 -13.04 10.08
CA ARG A 44 14.74 -12.54 11.03
C ARG A 44 14.13 -11.21 10.59
N VAL A 45 14.95 -10.28 10.08
CA VAL A 45 14.49 -9.00 9.53
C VAL A 45 13.59 -9.21 8.31
N ILE A 46 13.97 -10.08 7.36
CA ILE A 46 13.11 -10.35 6.19
C ILE A 46 11.77 -10.92 6.63
N MET A 47 11.76 -11.86 7.57
CA MET A 47 10.50 -12.43 8.06
C MET A 47 9.62 -11.40 8.78
N ASP A 48 10.22 -10.45 9.50
CA ASP A 48 9.46 -9.34 10.10
C ASP A 48 8.87 -8.40 9.03
N ILE A 49 9.62 -8.09 7.98
CA ILE A 49 9.12 -7.28 6.85
C ILE A 49 7.93 -7.97 6.18
N ILE A 50 8.07 -9.24 5.79
CA ILE A 50 6.99 -10.00 5.13
C ILE A 50 5.75 -10.10 6.03
N LYS A 51 5.95 -10.36 7.33
CA LYS A 51 4.85 -10.38 8.30
C LYS A 51 4.10 -9.04 8.33
N HIS A 52 4.82 -7.92 8.44
CA HIS A 52 4.20 -6.60 8.46
C HIS A 52 3.47 -6.28 7.14
N ASP A 53 4.01 -6.72 6.01
CA ASP A 53 3.35 -6.58 4.71
C ASP A 53 2.05 -7.36 4.61
N SER A 54 2.03 -8.62 5.08
CA SER A 54 0.78 -9.39 5.15
C SER A 54 -0.26 -8.72 6.07
N GLN A 55 0.17 -8.15 7.20
CA GLN A 55 -0.72 -7.39 8.07
C GLN A 55 -1.30 -6.15 7.38
N LYS A 56 -0.46 -5.41 6.64
CA LYS A 56 -0.89 -4.29 5.80
C LYS A 56 -1.88 -4.74 4.71
N HIS A 57 -1.63 -5.86 4.05
CA HIS A 57 -2.55 -6.40 3.04
C HIS A 57 -3.92 -6.72 3.62
N LYS A 58 -3.98 -7.28 4.83
CA LYS A 58 -5.24 -7.52 5.52
C LYS A 58 -6.04 -6.24 5.75
N ILE A 59 -5.38 -5.12 6.07
CA ILE A 59 -6.04 -3.81 6.21
C ILE A 59 -6.67 -3.40 4.86
N MET A 60 -5.91 -3.53 3.77
CA MET A 60 -6.39 -3.19 2.42
C MET A 60 -7.56 -4.09 1.98
N GLN A 61 -7.46 -5.39 2.22
CA GLN A 61 -8.49 -6.37 1.87
C GLN A 61 -9.75 -6.16 2.71
N GLN A 62 -9.61 -5.88 4.00
CA GLN A 62 -10.76 -5.56 4.86
C GLN A 62 -11.50 -4.32 4.37
N PHE A 63 -10.78 -3.29 3.94
CA PHE A 63 -11.39 -2.11 3.34
C PHE A 63 -12.21 -2.47 2.10
N VAL A 64 -11.71 -3.35 1.23
CA VAL A 64 -12.45 -3.84 0.05
C VAL A 64 -13.68 -4.65 0.47
N ILE A 65 -13.57 -5.55 1.45
CA ILE A 65 -14.70 -6.32 1.97
C ILE A 65 -15.79 -5.38 2.51
N ASP A 66 -15.40 -4.39 3.30
CA ASP A 66 -16.32 -3.42 3.89
C ASP A 66 -17.00 -2.58 2.80
N ALA A 67 -16.26 -2.14 1.78
CA ALA A 67 -16.78 -1.41 0.63
C ALA A 67 -17.80 -2.21 -0.20
N LEU A 68 -17.66 -3.53 -0.27
CA LEU A 68 -18.56 -4.42 -1.02
C LEU A 68 -19.79 -4.87 -0.20
N THR A 69 -19.69 -4.88 1.13
CA THR A 69 -20.72 -5.51 2.00
C THR A 69 -21.46 -4.54 2.90
N ARG A 70 -20.89 -3.36 3.19
CA ARG A 70 -21.47 -2.38 4.12
C ARG A 70 -21.95 -1.14 3.36
N GLU A 71 -21.10 -0.15 3.22
CA GLU A 71 -21.42 1.14 2.61
C GLU A 71 -20.49 1.40 1.44
N ALA A 72 -21.05 1.99 0.38
CA ALA A 72 -20.26 2.42 -0.76
C ALA A 72 -19.23 3.47 -0.32
N VAL A 73 -18.01 3.37 -0.84
CA VAL A 73 -16.97 4.35 -0.54
C VAL A 73 -17.33 5.68 -1.19
N HIS A 74 -17.45 6.71 -0.37
CA HIS A 74 -17.65 8.08 -0.80
C HIS A 74 -16.44 8.92 -0.40
N LEU A 75 -15.84 9.61 -1.37
CA LEU A 75 -14.75 10.54 -1.15
C LEU A 75 -15.16 11.89 -1.72
N ALA A 76 -15.30 12.87 -0.83
CA ALA A 76 -15.80 14.18 -1.18
C ALA A 76 -14.68 15.24 -1.08
N PRO A 77 -14.84 16.39 -1.77
CA PRO A 77 -13.83 17.43 -1.76
C PRO A 77 -13.42 17.86 -0.32
N GLN A 78 -14.39 17.98 0.58
CA GLN A 78 -14.17 18.36 1.99
C GLN A 78 -13.31 17.37 2.79
N ASP A 79 -13.20 16.12 2.35
CA ASP A 79 -12.36 15.12 3.00
C ASP A 79 -10.89 15.30 2.59
N LEU A 80 -10.64 15.94 1.45
CA LEU A 80 -9.31 16.13 0.86
C LEU A 80 -8.69 17.50 1.15
N ILE A 81 -9.48 18.56 1.31
CA ILE A 81 -8.95 19.90 1.69
C ILE A 81 -8.07 19.83 2.95
N PRO A 82 -8.53 19.23 4.07
CA PRO A 82 -7.80 19.34 5.33
C PRO A 82 -6.43 18.65 5.30
N ILE A 83 -6.26 17.70 4.37
CA ILE A 83 -5.03 16.91 4.24
C ILE A 83 -4.13 17.39 3.10
N ALA A 84 -4.56 18.36 2.27
CA ALA A 84 -3.87 18.73 1.03
C ALA A 84 -2.41 19.15 1.25
N ASP A 85 -2.14 19.98 2.25
CA ASP A 85 -0.78 20.45 2.57
C ASP A 85 0.11 19.32 3.09
N VAL A 86 -0.46 18.38 3.85
CA VAL A 86 0.28 17.23 4.39
C VAL A 86 0.54 16.22 3.29
N LEU A 87 -0.42 16.01 2.38
CA LEU A 87 -0.30 15.14 1.21
C LEU A 87 0.85 15.59 0.31
N GLU A 88 0.92 16.89 -0.01
CA GLU A 88 2.01 17.43 -0.84
C GLU A 88 3.38 17.27 -0.14
N LYS A 89 3.47 17.58 1.16
CA LYS A 89 4.70 17.37 1.94
C LYS A 89 5.12 15.89 1.96
N HIS A 90 4.16 14.97 2.03
CA HIS A 90 4.44 13.55 2.04
C HIS A 90 4.96 13.07 0.68
N ILE A 91 4.33 13.50 -0.43
CA ILE A 91 4.81 13.23 -1.79
C ILE A 91 6.27 13.68 -1.97
N GLN A 92 6.62 14.87 -1.45
CA GLN A 92 7.99 15.39 -1.48
C GLN A 92 8.95 14.58 -0.61
N ALA A 93 8.50 14.12 0.56
CA ALA A 93 9.27 13.24 1.43
C ALA A 93 9.58 11.91 0.74
N GLU A 94 8.59 11.28 0.10
CA GLU A 94 8.77 10.04 -0.67
C GLU A 94 9.77 10.21 -1.82
N ALA A 95 9.68 11.33 -2.56
CA ALA A 95 10.65 11.64 -3.62
C ALA A 95 12.08 11.78 -3.09
N LYS A 96 12.24 12.36 -1.90
CA LYS A 96 13.55 12.45 -1.23
C LYS A 96 14.02 11.07 -0.77
N SER A 97 13.16 10.23 -0.21
CA SER A 97 13.48 8.86 0.20
C SER A 97 13.98 8.02 -0.96
N MET A 98 13.30 8.08 -2.12
CA MET A 98 13.75 7.41 -3.34
C MET A 98 15.15 7.89 -3.79
N GLY A 99 15.41 9.21 -3.71
CA GLY A 99 16.74 9.76 -4.00
C GLY A 99 17.83 9.23 -3.06
N MET A 100 17.52 9.10 -1.77
CA MET A 100 18.43 8.51 -0.79
C MET A 100 18.65 7.02 -1.03
N ALA A 101 17.61 6.26 -1.35
CA ALA A 101 17.70 4.83 -1.66
C ALA A 101 18.57 4.58 -2.90
N ASN A 102 18.38 5.38 -3.96
CA ASN A 102 19.24 5.32 -5.15
C ASN A 102 20.70 5.63 -4.81
N ALA A 103 20.96 6.65 -3.99
CA ALA A 103 22.32 6.95 -3.54
C ALA A 103 22.95 5.76 -2.79
N CYS A 104 22.22 5.15 -1.85
CA CYS A 104 22.66 3.94 -1.15
C CYS A 104 23.05 2.80 -2.11
N SER A 105 22.24 2.54 -3.13
CA SER A 105 22.50 1.50 -4.13
C SER A 105 23.76 1.76 -4.98
N THR A 106 24.15 3.02 -5.18
CA THR A 106 25.37 3.35 -5.95
C THR A 106 26.66 3.23 -5.17
N VAL A 107 26.60 3.29 -3.83
CA VAL A 107 27.79 3.28 -2.96
C VAL A 107 28.03 1.93 -2.30
N SER A 108 26.96 1.14 -2.14
CA SER A 108 27.04 -0.16 -1.48
C SER A 108 27.77 -1.18 -2.35
N ARG A 109 28.47 -2.10 -1.67
CA ARG A 109 29.08 -3.32 -2.26
C ARG A 109 28.68 -4.56 -1.48
N ASN A 110 27.66 -4.44 -0.64
CA ASN A 110 27.21 -5.50 0.26
C ASN A 110 25.84 -5.99 -0.20
N TYR A 111 25.81 -7.24 -0.66
CA TYR A 111 24.59 -7.86 -1.17
C TYR A 111 23.40 -7.81 -0.19
N PHE A 112 23.63 -7.99 1.11
CA PHE A 112 22.56 -7.94 2.11
C PHE A 112 22.00 -6.53 2.30
N VAL A 113 22.87 -5.51 2.19
CA VAL A 113 22.44 -4.10 2.21
C VAL A 113 21.64 -3.79 0.96
N ASP A 114 22.14 -4.18 -0.21
CA ASP A 114 21.49 -3.94 -1.50
C ASP A 114 20.10 -4.56 -1.57
N PHE A 115 19.94 -5.77 -1.00
CA PHE A 115 18.64 -6.42 -0.87
C PHE A 115 17.63 -5.57 -0.10
N ILE A 116 18.01 -5.05 1.06
CA ILE A 116 17.12 -4.23 1.91
C ILE A 116 16.84 -2.87 1.27
N VAL A 117 17.85 -2.23 0.68
CA VAL A 117 17.68 -0.93 0.00
C VAL A 117 16.76 -1.07 -1.21
N SER A 118 16.84 -2.18 -1.95
CA SER A 118 15.91 -2.47 -3.04
C SER A 118 14.47 -2.61 -2.54
N ALA A 119 14.24 -3.39 -1.47
CA ALA A 119 12.92 -3.54 -0.88
C ALA A 119 12.33 -2.20 -0.40
N LEU A 120 13.15 -1.36 0.25
CA LEU A 120 12.74 0.01 0.62
C LEU A 120 12.40 0.85 -0.61
N THR A 121 13.20 0.78 -1.66
CA THR A 121 12.95 1.54 -2.90
C THR A 121 11.59 1.18 -3.51
N ASP A 122 11.26 -0.11 -3.55
CA ASP A 122 9.97 -0.59 -4.06
C ASP A 122 8.79 -0.07 -3.20
N ASP A 123 8.98 0.00 -1.88
CA ASP A 123 7.99 0.57 -0.96
C ASP A 123 7.76 2.06 -1.20
N GLU A 124 8.81 2.88 -1.30
CA GLU A 124 8.66 4.32 -1.51
C GLU A 124 8.07 4.64 -2.89
N ILE A 125 8.40 3.87 -3.93
CA ILE A 125 7.76 4.00 -5.24
C ILE A 125 6.26 3.72 -5.13
N LYS A 126 5.87 2.64 -4.42
CA LYS A 126 4.47 2.31 -4.19
C LYS A 126 3.75 3.41 -3.42
N HIS A 127 4.32 3.90 -2.32
CA HIS A 127 3.74 4.97 -1.52
C HIS A 127 3.57 6.27 -2.32
N HIS A 128 4.61 6.68 -3.04
CA HIS A 128 4.57 7.86 -3.91
C HIS A 128 3.44 7.77 -4.93
N ASN A 129 3.28 6.62 -5.59
CA ASN A 129 2.23 6.40 -6.58
C ASN A 129 0.82 6.42 -5.97
N MET A 130 0.64 5.84 -4.78
CA MET A 130 -0.63 5.90 -4.05
C MET A 130 -1.01 7.34 -3.70
N LEU A 131 -0.06 8.13 -3.17
CA LEU A 131 -0.30 9.52 -2.79
C LEU A 131 -0.54 10.41 -4.02
N LYS A 132 0.18 10.20 -5.13
CA LYS A 132 -0.08 10.89 -6.40
C LYS A 132 -1.47 10.57 -6.96
N THR A 133 -1.92 9.32 -6.82
CA THR A 133 -3.28 8.94 -7.22
C THR A 133 -4.31 9.69 -6.37
N LEU A 134 -4.10 9.82 -5.06
CA LEU A 134 -4.97 10.60 -4.18
C LEU A 134 -4.98 12.09 -4.54
N ASP A 135 -3.83 12.67 -4.89
CA ASP A 135 -3.70 14.07 -5.33
C ASP A 135 -4.38 14.32 -6.70
N HIS A 136 -4.34 13.34 -7.60
CA HIS A 136 -5.10 13.39 -8.86
C HIS A 136 -6.61 13.32 -8.62
N ILE A 137 -7.06 12.44 -7.70
CA ILE A 137 -8.48 12.36 -7.33
C ILE A 137 -8.93 13.70 -6.74
N LYS A 138 -8.13 14.32 -5.86
CA LYS A 138 -8.38 15.68 -5.37
C LYS A 138 -8.60 16.65 -6.54
N SER A 139 -7.71 16.66 -7.52
CA SER A 139 -7.81 17.56 -8.68
C SER A 139 -9.07 17.31 -9.54
N ALA A 140 -9.47 16.04 -9.72
CA ALA A 140 -10.67 15.67 -10.49
C ALA A 140 -11.97 16.01 -9.74
N VAL A 141 -11.96 15.90 -8.41
CA VAL A 141 -13.08 16.26 -7.52
C VAL A 141 -13.18 17.79 -7.34
N TYR A 142 -12.11 18.53 -7.66
CA TYR A 142 -12.04 19.99 -7.71
C TYR A 142 -11.88 20.55 -9.15
N PRO A 143 -12.89 20.48 -10.04
CA PRO A 143 -12.74 20.99 -11.40
C PRO A 143 -12.51 22.52 -11.50
N TYR A 144 -12.71 23.29 -10.42
CA TYR A 144 -12.54 24.75 -10.40
C TYR A 144 -11.95 25.31 -9.09
N GLY A 145 -10.78 24.81 -8.67
CA GLY A 145 -10.01 25.39 -7.55
C GLY A 145 -9.03 26.48 -7.97
N GLN A 146 -9.53 27.69 -8.23
CA GLN A 146 -8.82 28.99 -8.42
C GLN A 146 -7.62 29.06 -9.39
N ILE A 147 -7.85 29.81 -10.49
CA ILE A 147 -6.79 30.54 -11.22
C ILE A 147 -6.04 31.40 -10.20
N ARG A 148 -4.75 31.14 -9.99
CA ARG A 148 -3.87 32.11 -9.35
C ARG A 148 -3.65 33.26 -10.34
N ALA A 149 -4.12 34.45 -9.97
CA ALA A 149 -3.68 35.72 -10.53
C ALA A 149 -2.23 36.00 -10.13
#